data_AF-A0A8S2NWS5-F1
#
_entry.id   AF-A0A8S2NWS5-F1
#
_cell.length_a   1.000
_cell.length_b   1.000
_cell.length_c   1.000
_cell.angle_alpha   90.00
_cell.angle_beta   90.00
_cell.angle_gamma   90.00
#
_symmetry.space_group_name_H-M   'P 1'
#
loop_
_entity.id
_entity.type
_entity.pdbx_description
1 polymer ?
#
loop_
_entity_poly.entity_id
_entity_poly.type
_entity_poly.pdbx_seq_one_letter_code
_entity_poly.pdbx_strand_id
1 'polypeptide(L)'
;MEHINLTAEVDESPMETNSESNKSERSSNPCPNDGVLRSNGCAHSSSSSKKCARVAIIGLGARGLNVLERLSAIYDPNKHDYELDVYLFDPGSSPGQGVHSSEQNSYLLINTVACQVTMFGDESVTDYGPLRKGPGFFDWAKQQGYRRMPNNQYLITTDETGLELRENDYLPRSILGKYLTWVYDDIIEGLPTDMRVH
;
A
#
# COMPACT_ATOMS: atom_id res chain seq x y z
N MET A 1 38.66 37.50 2.83
CA MET A 1 38.97 37.26 4.26
C MET A 1 37.84 37.87 5.05
N GLU A 2 36.82 37.08 5.35
CA GLU A 2 35.80 37.41 6.34
C GLU A 2 35.77 36.23 7.30
N HIS A 3 36.14 36.50 8.55
CA HIS A 3 36.14 35.55 9.64
C HIS A 3 34.75 35.55 10.28
N ILE A 4 34.08 34.40 10.28
CA ILE A 4 32.88 34.17 11.10
C ILE A 4 33.28 33.16 12.16
N ASN A 5 33.31 33.61 13.42
CA ASN A 5 33.60 32.78 14.59
C ASN A 5 32.39 31.91 14.95
N LEU A 6 32.61 30.60 15.01
CA LEU A 6 31.78 29.62 15.70
C LEU A 6 32.07 29.63 17.20
N THR A 7 31.02 29.67 18.04
CA THR A 7 30.88 29.12 19.41
C THR A 7 29.41 29.38 19.83
N ALA A 8 28.63 28.52 20.50
CA ALA A 8 28.93 27.46 21.46
C ALA A 8 27.72 26.52 21.70
N GLU A 9 28.01 25.37 22.34
CA GLU A 9 27.25 24.62 23.37
C GLU A 9 25.87 24.04 22.99
N VAL A 10 25.69 22.73 22.76
CA VAL A 10 25.71 21.55 23.66
C VAL A 10 24.85 21.70 24.92
N ASP A 11 23.72 20.99 24.95
CA ASP A 11 23.01 20.66 26.19
C ASP A 11 22.55 19.19 26.12
N GLU A 12 23.33 18.32 26.76
CA GLU A 12 22.94 16.97 27.17
C GLU A 12 22.58 17.03 28.65
N SER A 13 21.45 16.44 29.04
CA SER A 13 21.28 15.88 30.39
C SER A 13 20.26 14.74 30.42
N PRO A 14 20.42 13.74 31.34
CA PRO A 14 19.92 12.38 31.16
C PRO A 14 18.91 11.90 32.23
N MET A 15 18.41 10.67 31.99
CA MET A 15 17.89 9.65 32.92
C MET A 15 16.91 10.04 34.04
N GLU A 16 15.78 9.32 34.11
CA GLU A 16 15.48 8.54 35.32
C GLU A 16 14.53 7.35 35.04
N THR A 17 14.97 6.18 35.48
CA THR A 17 14.21 4.94 35.63
C THR A 17 13.57 4.91 37.01
N ASN A 18 12.32 4.46 37.15
CA ASN A 18 11.86 3.87 38.40
C ASN A 18 10.84 2.75 38.17
N SER A 19 11.29 1.56 38.55
CA SER A 19 10.52 0.37 38.85
C SER A 19 9.79 0.54 40.18
N GLU A 20 8.52 0.13 40.28
CA GLU A 20 7.96 -0.28 41.56
C GLU A 20 6.93 -1.39 41.39
N SER A 21 7.32 -2.54 41.93
CA SER A 21 6.55 -3.74 42.20
C SER A 21 5.53 -3.52 43.30
N ASN A 22 4.32 -4.06 43.15
CA ASN A 22 3.50 -4.37 44.32
C ASN A 22 2.83 -5.74 44.17
N LYS A 23 3.33 -6.70 44.95
CA LYS A 23 2.71 -7.99 45.25
C LYS A 23 1.65 -7.76 46.32
N SER A 24 0.48 -8.38 46.18
CA SER A 24 -0.36 -8.71 47.34
C SER A 24 -0.82 -10.16 47.23
N GLU A 25 -0.56 -10.91 48.30
CA GLU A 25 -0.90 -12.31 48.49
C GLU A 25 -2.23 -12.47 49.23
N ARG A 26 -2.73 -13.71 49.18
CA ARG A 26 -3.66 -14.41 50.10
C ARG A 26 -5.16 -14.12 49.98
N SER A 27 -5.91 -15.16 49.59
CA SER A 27 -6.60 -15.99 50.59
C SER A 27 -7.24 -17.22 49.96
N SER A 28 -6.84 -18.39 50.46
CA SER A 28 -7.43 -19.72 50.28
C SER A 28 -8.79 -19.87 50.97
N ASN A 29 -9.73 -20.61 50.37
CA ASN A 29 -10.52 -21.71 50.98
C ASN A 29 -11.62 -22.27 50.05
N PRO A 30 -12.15 -23.49 50.31
CA PRO A 30 -12.19 -24.59 49.33
C PRO A 30 -13.55 -24.88 48.69
N CYS A 31 -13.52 -25.76 47.68
CA CYS A 31 -14.68 -26.36 46.99
C CYS A 31 -15.57 -27.21 47.90
N PRO A 32 -16.88 -27.30 47.61
CA PRO A 32 -17.70 -28.47 47.89
C PRO A 32 -17.98 -29.30 46.63
N ASN A 33 -18.29 -30.57 46.91
CA ASN A 33 -18.20 -31.75 46.06
C ASN A 33 -19.40 -31.99 45.12
N ASP A 34 -19.10 -32.73 44.05
CA ASP A 34 -19.92 -33.75 43.35
C ASP A 34 -21.44 -33.56 43.15
N GLY A 35 -21.82 -33.42 41.87
CA GLY A 35 -23.17 -33.63 41.36
C GLY A 35 -23.13 -34.14 39.91
N VAL A 36 -23.19 -35.46 39.76
CA VAL A 36 -23.23 -36.19 38.48
C VAL A 36 -24.56 -35.92 37.74
N LEU A 37 -24.51 -36.05 36.40
CA LEU A 37 -25.59 -36.29 35.42
C LEU A 37 -26.15 -35.07 34.68
N ARG A 38 -25.69 -34.85 33.44
CA ARG A 38 -26.44 -35.23 32.22
C ARG A 38 -25.71 -34.76 30.96
N SER A 39 -25.32 -35.75 30.15
CA SER A 39 -25.00 -35.60 28.75
C SER A 39 -26.17 -34.96 27.99
N ASN A 40 -25.95 -33.79 27.40
CA ASN A 40 -26.62 -33.37 26.18
C ASN A 40 -25.53 -32.86 25.25
N GLY A 41 -25.44 -33.47 24.07
CA GLY A 41 -24.39 -33.24 23.10
C GLY A 41 -24.26 -31.76 22.78
N CYS A 42 -23.12 -31.19 23.15
CA CYS A 42 -22.63 -29.98 22.53
C CYS A 42 -22.27 -30.39 21.11
N ALA A 43 -23.14 -30.09 20.14
CA ALA A 43 -22.75 -30.05 18.75
C ALA A 43 -21.53 -29.13 18.70
N HIS A 44 -20.34 -29.72 18.62
CA HIS A 44 -19.16 -28.99 18.25
C HIS A 44 -19.45 -28.55 16.82
N SER A 45 -20.01 -27.37 16.65
CA SER A 45 -19.84 -26.61 15.43
C SER A 45 -18.35 -26.35 15.36
N SER A 46 -17.60 -27.32 14.85
CA SER A 46 -16.22 -27.14 14.43
C SER A 46 -16.29 -26.18 13.26
N SER A 47 -16.37 -24.88 13.56
CA SER A 47 -15.86 -23.84 12.71
C SER A 47 -14.42 -24.25 12.43
N SER A 48 -14.17 -24.94 11.32
CA SER A 48 -12.80 -25.15 10.89
C SER A 48 -12.30 -23.76 10.53
N SER A 49 -11.51 -23.15 11.41
CA SER A 49 -10.81 -21.92 11.09
C SER A 49 -10.12 -22.13 9.75
N LYS A 50 -10.42 -21.29 8.74
CA LYS A 50 -9.69 -21.31 7.48
C LYS A 50 -8.20 -21.22 7.81
N LYS A 51 -7.35 -21.94 7.06
CA LYS A 51 -5.90 -21.81 7.21
C LYS A 51 -5.50 -20.37 6.86
N CYS A 52 -4.30 -19.94 7.23
CA CYS A 52 -3.80 -18.62 6.86
C CYS A 52 -2.50 -18.79 6.07
N ALA A 53 -2.50 -18.28 4.83
CA ALA A 53 -1.29 -18.11 4.03
C ALA A 53 -0.78 -16.68 4.19
N ARG A 54 0.54 -16.51 4.31
CA ARG A 54 1.17 -15.20 4.48
C ARG A 54 2.20 -14.96 3.40
N VAL A 55 2.11 -13.81 2.75
CA VAL A 55 3.05 -13.37 1.70
C VAL A 55 3.64 -12.03 2.11
N ALA A 56 4.96 -11.89 1.96
CA ALA A 56 5.63 -10.60 2.14
C ALA A 56 6.07 -10.07 0.78
N ILE A 57 5.71 -8.82 0.47
CA ILE A 57 6.19 -8.08 -0.69
C ILE A 57 7.21 -7.05 -0.21
N ILE A 58 8.46 -7.21 -0.61
CA ILE A 58 9.56 -6.30 -0.27
C ILE A 58 9.83 -5.39 -1.46
N GLY A 59 9.56 -4.10 -1.28
CA GLY A 59 9.59 -3.07 -2.31
C GLY A 59 8.21 -2.90 -2.96
N LEU A 60 7.58 -1.75 -2.73
CA LEU A 60 6.26 -1.37 -3.25
C LEU A 60 6.38 -0.26 -4.28
N GLY A 61 7.27 -0.44 -5.26
CA GLY A 61 7.23 0.31 -6.52
C GLY A 61 6.36 -0.40 -7.56
N ALA A 62 6.44 0.02 -8.83
CA ALA A 62 5.64 -0.55 -9.93
C ALA A 62 5.68 -2.09 -10.02
N ARG A 63 6.80 -2.74 -9.69
CA ARG A 63 6.90 -4.21 -9.72
C ARG A 63 6.17 -4.88 -8.55
N GLY A 64 6.40 -4.41 -7.32
CA GLY A 64 5.72 -4.94 -6.14
C GLY A 64 4.22 -4.68 -6.21
N LEU A 65 3.83 -3.53 -6.75
CA LEU A 65 2.43 -3.19 -6.98
C LEU A 65 1.76 -4.14 -8.00
N ASN A 66 2.43 -4.47 -9.11
CA ASN A 66 1.94 -5.49 -10.04
C ASN A 66 1.77 -6.87 -9.37
N VAL A 67 2.66 -7.25 -8.45
CA VAL A 67 2.54 -8.51 -7.70
C VAL A 67 1.31 -8.48 -6.80
N LEU A 68 1.10 -7.39 -6.05
CA LEU A 68 -0.08 -7.21 -5.20
C LEU A 68 -1.38 -7.26 -6.03
N GLU A 69 -1.39 -6.56 -7.16
CA GLU A 69 -2.49 -6.51 -8.11
C GLU A 69 -2.86 -7.91 -8.62
N ARG A 70 -1.85 -8.69 -9.05
CA ARG A 70 -2.03 -10.07 -9.52
C ARG A 70 -2.47 -11.02 -8.41
N LEU A 71 -1.92 -10.91 -7.20
CA LEU A 71 -2.37 -11.72 -6.05
C LEU A 71 -3.85 -11.46 -5.76
N SER A 72 -4.26 -10.19 -5.73
CA SER A 72 -5.65 -9.79 -5.55
C SER A 72 -6.57 -10.29 -6.66
N ALA A 73 -6.12 -10.24 -7.93
CA ALA A 73 -6.93 -10.66 -9.07
C ALA A 73 -7.07 -12.20 -9.18
N ILE A 74 -6.04 -12.95 -8.80
CA ILE A 74 -6.01 -14.42 -8.93
C ILE A 74 -6.64 -15.11 -7.73
N TYR A 75 -6.54 -14.52 -6.54
CA TYR A 75 -7.06 -15.12 -5.32
C TYR A 75 -8.60 -15.17 -5.33
N ASP A 76 -9.13 -16.40 -5.40
CA ASP A 76 -10.56 -16.67 -5.34
C ASP A 76 -10.89 -17.37 -4.01
N PRO A 77 -11.59 -16.69 -3.07
CA PRO A 77 -11.87 -17.24 -1.75
C PRO A 77 -12.77 -18.49 -1.77
N ASN A 78 -13.45 -18.77 -2.89
CA ASN A 78 -14.27 -19.97 -3.06
C ASN A 78 -13.47 -21.18 -3.53
N LYS A 79 -12.23 -20.98 -4.01
CA LYS A 79 -11.35 -22.05 -4.51
C LYS A 79 -10.26 -22.46 -3.51
N HIS A 80 -10.18 -21.77 -2.38
CA HIS A 80 -9.11 -21.96 -1.40
C HIS A 80 -9.67 -22.18 0.02
N ASP A 81 -9.02 -23.06 0.79
CA ASP A 81 -9.33 -23.34 2.19
C ASP A 81 -8.54 -22.45 3.17
N TYR A 82 -7.96 -21.35 2.66
CA TYR A 82 -7.14 -20.41 3.43
C TYR A 82 -7.52 -18.95 3.17
N GLU A 83 -7.35 -18.12 4.20
CA GLU A 83 -7.26 -16.66 4.13
C GLU A 83 -5.85 -16.23 3.72
N LEU A 84 -5.73 -15.10 3.03
CA LEU A 84 -4.45 -14.57 2.55
C LEU A 84 -4.10 -13.26 3.25
N ASP A 85 -3.03 -13.25 4.06
CA ASP A 85 -2.45 -12.02 4.58
C ASP A 85 -1.25 -11.61 3.71
N VAL A 86 -1.27 -10.40 3.17
CA VAL A 86 -0.16 -9.82 2.40
C VAL A 86 0.47 -8.67 3.18
N TYR A 87 1.75 -8.78 3.49
CA TYR A 87 2.52 -7.79 4.21
C TYR A 87 3.36 -6.98 3.22
N LEU A 88 3.21 -5.67 3.25
CA LEU A 88 3.92 -4.75 2.36
C LEU A 88 5.06 -4.08 3.11
N PHE A 89 6.26 -4.16 2.55
CA PHE A 89 7.45 -3.53 3.11
C PHE A 89 8.06 -2.59 2.08
N ASP A 90 7.91 -1.29 2.27
CA ASP A 90 8.54 -0.27 1.44
C ASP A 90 9.02 0.90 2.31
N PRO A 91 10.24 1.42 2.10
CA PRO A 91 10.75 2.55 2.88
C PRO A 91 10.16 3.90 2.44
N GLY A 92 9.43 3.96 1.33
CA GLY A 92 8.83 5.18 0.81
C GLY A 92 7.68 5.68 1.68
N SER A 93 7.53 7.01 1.75
CA SER A 93 6.47 7.68 2.53
C SER A 93 5.05 7.46 1.97
N SER A 94 4.93 6.99 0.73
CA SER A 94 3.63 6.74 0.08
C SER A 94 3.67 5.41 -0.68
N PRO A 95 2.59 4.60 -0.59
CA PRO A 95 2.58 3.29 -1.21
C PRO A 95 2.57 3.37 -2.74
N GLY A 96 3.13 2.36 -3.39
CA GLY A 96 3.12 2.20 -4.85
C GLY A 96 4.23 2.96 -5.60
N GLN A 97 4.80 4.02 -5.02
CA GLN A 97 5.65 4.96 -5.77
C GLN A 97 7.06 4.43 -6.04
N GLY A 98 7.65 3.67 -5.11
CA GLY A 98 9.04 3.22 -5.16
C GLY A 98 10.01 4.36 -5.50
N VAL A 99 10.78 4.21 -6.59
CA VAL A 99 11.77 5.22 -7.03
C VAL A 99 11.16 6.47 -7.68
N HIS A 100 9.85 6.47 -7.93
CA HIS A 100 9.12 7.56 -8.59
C HIS A 100 8.37 8.41 -7.56
N SER A 101 9.03 8.82 -6.48
CA SER A 101 8.38 9.64 -5.44
C SER A 101 7.66 10.85 -6.03
N SER A 102 6.43 11.10 -5.58
CA SER A 102 5.62 12.25 -5.96
C SER A 102 6.20 13.59 -5.50
N GLU A 103 7.20 13.56 -4.63
CA GLU A 103 7.95 14.73 -4.15
C GLU A 103 9.12 15.10 -5.08
N GLN A 104 9.41 14.28 -6.11
CA GLN A 104 10.44 14.60 -7.10
C GLN A 104 10.11 15.87 -7.88
N ASN A 105 11.15 16.66 -8.17
CA ASN A 105 11.02 17.88 -8.96
C ASN A 105 10.37 17.64 -10.33
N SER A 106 9.51 18.56 -10.75
CA SER A 106 8.68 18.42 -11.95
C SER A 106 9.46 18.40 -13.27
N TYR A 107 10.73 18.77 -13.28
CA TYR A 107 11.59 18.71 -14.48
C TYR A 107 12.20 17.33 -14.71
N LEU A 108 12.09 16.40 -13.74
CA LEU A 108 12.52 15.02 -13.92
C LEU A 108 11.43 14.24 -14.65
N LEU A 109 11.58 14.08 -15.95
CA LEU A 109 10.61 13.35 -16.78
C LEU A 109 10.87 11.83 -16.73
N ILE A 110 9.84 11.04 -17.04
CA ILE A 110 10.02 9.61 -17.33
C ILE A 110 10.75 9.43 -18.66
N ASN A 111 11.41 8.29 -18.85
CA ASN A 111 12.16 7.99 -20.09
C ASN A 111 11.29 7.32 -21.16
N THR A 112 10.02 7.11 -20.87
CA THR A 112 9.05 6.41 -21.73
C THR A 112 7.91 7.36 -22.04
N VAL A 113 7.34 7.25 -23.23
CA VAL A 113 6.18 8.05 -23.62
C VAL A 113 5.00 7.69 -22.71
N ALA A 114 4.26 8.68 -22.21
CA ALA A 114 3.23 8.44 -21.19
C ALA A 114 2.11 7.50 -21.65
N CYS A 115 1.71 7.53 -22.93
CA CYS A 115 0.68 6.63 -23.46
C CYS A 115 1.12 5.15 -23.55
N GLN A 116 2.41 4.87 -23.35
CA GLN A 116 2.96 3.51 -23.37
C GLN A 116 3.08 2.91 -21.96
N VAL A 117 2.68 3.65 -20.92
CA VAL A 117 2.81 3.21 -19.52
C VAL A 117 1.42 2.84 -18.98
N THR A 118 1.29 1.63 -18.44
CA THR A 118 0.06 1.15 -17.80
C THR A 118 0.38 0.15 -16.69
N MET A 119 -0.45 0.12 -15.66
CA MET A 119 -0.48 -0.95 -14.65
C MET A 119 -1.56 -2.00 -14.93
N PHE A 120 -2.41 -1.78 -15.94
CA PHE A 120 -3.52 -2.67 -16.28
C PHE A 120 -3.18 -3.44 -17.55
N GLY A 121 -3.21 -4.77 -17.44
CA GLY A 121 -3.08 -5.67 -18.58
C GLY A 121 -4.34 -5.69 -19.46
N ASP A 122 -4.18 -6.20 -20.66
CA ASP A 122 -5.26 -6.43 -21.62
C ASP A 122 -5.28 -7.90 -22.09
N GLU A 123 -6.20 -8.21 -22.99
CA GLU A 123 -6.42 -9.56 -23.54
C GLU A 123 -5.23 -10.09 -24.37
N SER A 124 -4.20 -9.29 -24.64
CA SER A 124 -3.01 -9.75 -25.37
C SER A 124 -2.07 -10.62 -24.54
N VAL A 125 -2.22 -10.61 -23.20
CA VAL A 125 -1.36 -11.37 -22.29
C VAL A 125 -1.95 -12.75 -22.00
N THR A 126 -1.22 -13.81 -22.36
CA THR A 126 -1.61 -15.20 -22.10
C THR A 126 -1.43 -15.57 -20.62
N ASP A 127 -2.29 -16.45 -20.11
CA ASP A 127 -2.24 -16.97 -18.73
C ASP A 127 -2.25 -15.89 -17.63
N TYR A 128 -2.81 -14.72 -17.93
CA TYR A 128 -2.79 -13.56 -17.04
C TYR A 128 -3.81 -13.65 -15.87
N GLY A 129 -4.75 -14.59 -15.93
CA GLY A 129 -5.87 -14.69 -14.99
C GLY A 129 -6.92 -13.59 -15.21
N PRO A 130 -7.79 -13.33 -14.22
CA PRO A 130 -8.76 -12.24 -14.30
C PRO A 130 -8.09 -10.89 -14.58
N LEU A 131 -8.59 -10.17 -15.58
CA LEU A 131 -8.11 -8.85 -15.96
C LEU A 131 -8.82 -7.79 -15.12
N ARG A 132 -8.03 -6.95 -14.44
CA ARG A 132 -8.52 -5.69 -13.85
C ARG A 132 -8.41 -4.61 -14.91
N LYS A 133 -9.52 -3.92 -15.18
CA LYS A 133 -9.56 -2.82 -16.15
C LYS A 133 -9.27 -1.50 -15.43
N GLY A 134 -8.56 -0.61 -16.10
CA GLY A 134 -8.27 0.73 -15.59
C GLY A 134 -7.54 1.57 -16.64
N PRO A 135 -7.46 2.89 -16.43
CA PRO A 135 -6.77 3.79 -17.34
C PRO A 135 -5.26 3.56 -17.33
N GLY A 136 -4.65 3.63 -18.51
CA GLY A 136 -3.20 3.80 -18.63
C GLY A 136 -2.76 5.14 -18.02
N PHE A 137 -1.45 5.31 -17.83
CA PHE A 137 -0.89 6.49 -17.16
C PHE A 137 -1.28 7.81 -17.83
N PHE A 138 -1.23 7.87 -19.17
CA PHE A 138 -1.63 9.03 -19.95
C PHE A 138 -3.11 9.37 -19.77
N ASP A 139 -3.99 8.37 -19.93
CA ASP A 139 -5.43 8.55 -19.81
C ASP A 139 -5.82 8.97 -18.40
N TRP A 140 -5.19 8.36 -17.38
CA TRP A 140 -5.36 8.75 -16.00
C TRP A 140 -4.95 10.20 -15.78
N ALA A 141 -3.76 10.62 -16.26
CA ALA A 141 -3.32 12.00 -16.09
C ALA A 141 -4.27 13.00 -16.78
N LYS A 142 -4.78 12.65 -17.96
CA LYS A 142 -5.79 13.45 -18.67
C LYS A 142 -7.10 13.54 -17.86
N GLN A 143 -7.57 12.43 -17.30
CA GLN A 143 -8.77 12.37 -16.44
C GLN A 143 -8.60 13.19 -15.16
N GLN A 144 -7.40 13.24 -14.59
CA GLN A 144 -7.08 14.10 -13.44
C GLN A 144 -7.01 15.60 -13.81
N GLY A 145 -7.11 15.96 -15.09
CA GLY A 145 -7.10 17.35 -15.55
C GLY A 145 -5.70 17.95 -15.71
N TYR A 146 -4.65 17.12 -15.79
CA TYR A 146 -3.30 17.63 -16.08
C TYR A 146 -3.26 18.29 -17.46
N ARG A 147 -2.65 19.47 -17.53
CA ARG A 147 -2.37 20.23 -18.74
C ARG A 147 -0.92 20.69 -18.77
N ARG A 148 -0.39 20.88 -19.97
CA ARG A 148 0.97 21.39 -20.20
C ARG A 148 0.96 22.92 -20.24
N MET A 149 1.70 23.52 -19.33
CA MET A 149 1.84 24.98 -19.22
C MET A 149 2.90 25.51 -20.19
N PRO A 150 2.88 26.83 -20.53
CA PRO A 150 3.87 27.44 -21.43
C PRO A 150 5.33 27.29 -20.98
N ASN A 151 5.57 27.12 -19.68
CA ASN A 151 6.88 26.89 -19.08
C ASN A 151 7.29 25.40 -19.03
N ASN A 152 6.60 24.52 -19.77
CA ASN A 152 6.79 23.06 -19.76
C ASN A 152 6.54 22.38 -18.41
N GLN A 153 5.82 23.02 -17.48
CA GLN A 153 5.28 22.33 -16.32
C GLN A 153 3.98 21.62 -16.66
N TYR A 154 3.64 20.60 -15.88
CA TYR A 154 2.40 19.85 -15.98
C TYR A 154 1.61 20.05 -14.69
N LEU A 155 0.48 20.75 -14.78
CA LEU A 155 -0.35 21.12 -13.63
C LEU A 155 -1.79 20.72 -13.87
N ILE A 156 -2.51 20.39 -12.81
CA ILE A 156 -3.96 20.22 -12.85
C ILE A 156 -4.59 21.60 -12.92
N THR A 157 -5.54 21.79 -13.84
CA THR A 157 -6.25 23.07 -14.02
C THR A 157 -7.75 22.80 -14.18
N THR A 158 -8.57 23.72 -13.70
CA THR A 158 -10.05 23.63 -13.77
C THR A 158 -10.66 24.60 -14.78
N ASP A 159 -9.87 25.54 -15.30
CA ASP A 159 -10.28 26.67 -16.14
C ASP A 159 -9.76 26.55 -17.58
N GLU A 160 -9.38 25.34 -17.99
CA GLU A 160 -8.80 25.01 -19.31
C GLU A 160 -7.47 25.71 -19.63
N THR A 161 -6.83 26.35 -18.65
CA THR A 161 -5.53 26.98 -18.84
C THR A 161 -4.47 25.95 -19.25
N GLY A 162 -3.66 26.30 -20.27
CA GLY A 162 -2.61 25.43 -20.80
C GLY A 162 -3.09 24.49 -21.91
N LEU A 163 -2.13 23.76 -22.48
CA LEU A 163 -2.36 22.84 -23.59
C LEU A 163 -2.77 21.45 -23.07
N GLU A 164 -3.64 20.77 -23.80
CA GLU A 164 -3.94 19.36 -23.53
C GLU A 164 -2.68 18.48 -23.63
N LEU A 165 -2.65 17.41 -22.83
CA LEU A 165 -1.60 16.40 -22.95
C LEU A 165 -1.66 15.72 -24.32
N ARG A 166 -0.49 15.45 -24.87
CA ARG A 166 -0.33 14.72 -26.13
C ARG A 166 0.17 13.32 -25.83
N GLU A 167 -0.22 12.37 -26.66
CA GLU A 167 0.20 10.96 -26.48
C GLU A 167 1.73 10.82 -26.37
N ASN A 168 2.48 11.61 -27.16
CA ASN A 168 3.94 11.62 -27.19
C ASN A 168 4.62 12.44 -26.07
N ASP A 169 3.86 12.93 -25.07
CA ASP A 169 4.45 13.65 -23.94
C ASP A 169 5.19 12.71 -22.98
N TYR A 170 6.32 13.20 -22.47
CA TYR A 170 7.06 12.57 -21.38
C TYR A 170 6.68 13.29 -20.09
N LEU A 171 5.81 12.69 -19.28
CA LEU A 171 5.33 13.33 -18.06
C LEU A 171 6.37 13.27 -16.92
N PRO A 172 6.29 14.18 -15.94
CA PRO A 172 7.14 14.15 -14.75
C PRO A 172 7.03 12.82 -13.98
N ARG A 173 8.17 12.36 -13.43
CA ARG A 173 8.24 11.18 -12.57
C ARG A 173 7.36 11.30 -11.32
N SER A 174 7.20 12.51 -10.81
CA SER A 174 6.30 12.76 -9.67
C SER A 174 4.82 12.52 -10.01
N ILE A 175 4.41 12.75 -11.27
CA ILE A 175 3.06 12.40 -11.74
C ILE A 175 2.93 10.88 -11.87
N LEU A 176 3.97 10.18 -12.33
CA LEU A 176 3.99 8.71 -12.34
C LEU A 176 3.87 8.14 -10.91
N GLY A 177 4.54 8.73 -9.93
CA GLY A 177 4.36 8.38 -8.52
C GLY A 177 2.92 8.44 -8.06
N LYS A 178 2.23 9.56 -8.36
CA LYS A 178 0.82 9.74 -8.03
C LYS A 178 -0.08 8.72 -8.73
N TYR A 179 0.21 8.38 -9.99
CA TYR A 179 -0.51 7.31 -10.70
C TYR A 179 -0.34 5.96 -10.00
N LEU A 180 0.87 5.62 -9.57
CA LEU A 180 1.13 4.35 -8.87
C LEU A 180 0.45 4.29 -7.50
N THR A 181 0.40 5.39 -6.74
CA THR A 181 -0.40 5.45 -5.50
C THR A 181 -1.90 5.30 -5.81
N TRP A 182 -2.41 5.96 -6.85
CA TRP A 182 -3.81 5.80 -7.26
C TRP A 182 -4.15 4.34 -7.64
N VAL A 183 -3.25 3.64 -8.35
CA VAL A 183 -3.43 2.21 -8.66
C VAL A 183 -3.39 1.37 -7.38
N TYR A 184 -2.53 1.70 -6.42
CA TYR A 184 -2.53 1.03 -5.12
C TYR A 184 -3.89 1.17 -4.42
N ASP A 185 -4.44 2.39 -4.34
CA ASP A 185 -5.73 2.63 -3.71
C ASP A 185 -6.84 1.81 -4.39
N ASP A 186 -6.89 1.78 -5.73
CA ASP A 186 -7.83 0.97 -6.52
C ASP A 186 -7.73 -0.54 -6.20
N ILE A 187 -6.50 -1.06 -6.02
CA ILE A 187 -6.30 -2.46 -5.64
C ILE A 187 -6.81 -2.73 -4.21
N ILE A 188 -6.54 -1.82 -3.27
CA ILE A 188 -6.97 -1.96 -1.88
C ILE A 188 -8.50 -1.90 -1.76
N GLU A 189 -9.15 -1.00 -2.51
CA GLU A 189 -10.61 -0.92 -2.58
C GLU A 189 -11.24 -2.19 -3.18
N GLY A 190 -10.53 -2.84 -4.09
CA GLY A 190 -10.97 -4.05 -4.79
C GLY A 190 -10.49 -5.38 -4.20
N LEU A 191 -10.04 -5.42 -2.94
CA LEU A 191 -9.55 -6.67 -2.33
C LEU A 191 -10.67 -7.71 -2.17
N PRO A 192 -10.39 -9.01 -2.44
CA PRO A 192 -11.30 -10.10 -2.08
C PRO A 192 -11.54 -10.17 -0.57
N THR A 193 -12.73 -10.61 -0.15
CA THR A 193 -13.18 -10.58 1.27
C THR A 193 -12.24 -11.30 2.25
N ASP A 194 -11.56 -12.37 1.82
CA ASP A 194 -10.67 -13.18 2.66
C ASP A 194 -9.18 -12.87 2.43
N MET A 195 -8.88 -11.74 1.79
CA MET A 195 -7.54 -11.21 1.60
C MET A 195 -7.36 -9.94 2.41
N ARG A 196 -6.29 -9.86 3.19
CA ARG A 196 -5.92 -8.67 3.98
C ARG A 196 -4.55 -8.18 3.58
N VAL A 197 -4.38 -6.86 3.62
CA VAL A 197 -3.11 -6.19 3.35
C VAL A 197 -2.67 -5.46 4.62
N HIS A 198 -1.40 -5.62 4.97
CA HIS A 198 -0.76 -5.08 6.17
C HIS A 198 0.45 -4.23 5.82
#